data_AF-A0A183SC72-F1
#
_entry.id   AF-A0A183SC72-F1
#
_cell.length_a   1.000
_cell.length_b   1.000
_cell.length_c   1.000
_cell.angle_alpha   90.00
_cell.angle_beta   90.00
_cell.angle_gamma   90.00
#
_symmetry.space_group_name_H-M   'P 1'
#
loop_
_entity.id
_entity.type
_entity.pdbx_description
1 polymer ?
#
loop_
_entity_poly.entity_id
_entity_poly.type
_entity_poly.pdbx_seq_one_letter_code
_entity_poly.pdbx_strand_id
1 'polypeptide(L)'
;MVRNIYRLYGPESLKPVTSLANFKYYTMGFYIHSIGKMNYKGKFFPSYLACPESHTWYPIQNCRPLLDVNKYSRLYPPHIPDVQSTSKISTEDLLRRLICIFLRTSPTTAKTSVLQKLRSTLTRKGEYQEEAILMPLAELSPFASKDFVEMLVDWSDSAGLIALDGRMLINYVW
;
A
#
# COMPACT_ATOMS: atom_id res chain seq x y z
N MET A 1 23.61 9.29 5.91
CA MET A 1 23.76 8.54 4.64
C MET A 1 22.95 9.16 3.49
N VAL A 2 21.61 9.14 3.52
CA VAL A 2 20.77 9.66 2.40
C VAL A 2 21.00 11.13 2.06
N ARG A 3 21.12 12.00 3.08
CA ARG A 3 21.51 13.41 2.85
C ARG A 3 22.85 13.55 2.13
N ASN A 4 23.81 12.68 2.41
CA ASN A 4 25.12 12.74 1.78
C ASN A 4 25.04 12.31 0.31
N ILE A 5 24.28 11.24 0.04
CA ILE A 5 24.00 10.77 -1.33
C ILE A 5 23.29 11.87 -2.13
N TYR A 6 22.25 12.49 -1.55
CA TYR A 6 21.53 13.59 -2.20
C TYR A 6 22.44 14.81 -2.46
N ARG A 7 23.31 15.16 -1.51
CA ARG A 7 24.29 16.25 -1.71
C ARG A 7 25.30 15.95 -2.81
N LEU A 8 25.76 14.71 -2.93
CA LEU A 8 26.80 14.32 -3.89
C LEU A 8 26.25 14.04 -5.29
N TYR A 9 25.03 13.53 -5.40
CA TYR A 9 24.46 13.02 -6.67
C TYR A 9 23.07 13.58 -7.00
N GLY A 10 22.56 14.49 -6.18
CA GLY A 10 21.29 15.17 -6.42
C GLY A 10 21.34 16.11 -7.62
N PRO A 11 20.20 16.74 -7.97
CA PRO A 11 20.08 17.56 -9.17
C PRO A 11 20.98 18.81 -9.14
N GLU A 12 21.30 19.32 -7.95
CA GLU A 12 22.16 20.49 -7.74
C GLU A 12 23.63 20.11 -7.49
N SER A 13 24.00 18.83 -7.59
CA SER A 13 25.37 18.41 -7.30
C SER A 13 26.31 18.60 -8.49
N LEU A 14 27.62 18.53 -8.22
CA LEU A 14 28.67 18.57 -9.25
C LEU A 14 28.61 17.37 -10.22
N LYS A 15 27.99 16.26 -9.81
CA LYS A 15 27.86 15.02 -10.58
C LYS A 15 26.44 14.47 -10.43
N PRO A 16 25.45 15.09 -11.07
CA PRO A 16 24.06 14.69 -10.91
C PRO A 16 23.85 13.31 -11.53
N VAL A 17 23.17 12.44 -10.79
CA VAL A 17 22.75 11.12 -11.29
C VAL A 17 21.23 11.14 -11.34
N THR A 18 20.67 11.08 -12.55
CA THR A 18 19.22 11.22 -12.79
C THR A 18 18.39 10.24 -11.95
N SER A 19 18.87 9.00 -11.75
CA SER A 19 18.19 8.01 -10.92
C SER A 19 18.18 8.33 -9.41
N LEU A 20 19.10 9.17 -8.93
CA LEU A 20 19.20 9.60 -7.54
C LEU A 20 18.66 11.02 -7.30
N ALA A 21 18.27 11.74 -8.36
CA ALA A 21 17.81 13.12 -8.28
C ALA A 21 16.58 13.29 -7.36
N ASN A 22 15.76 12.25 -7.22
CA ASN A 22 14.55 12.23 -6.38
C ASN A 22 14.71 11.45 -5.06
N PHE A 23 15.93 11.05 -4.70
CA PHE A 23 16.20 10.23 -3.52
C PHE A 23 16.19 11.06 -2.23
N LYS A 24 15.00 11.48 -1.79
CA LYS A 24 14.79 12.36 -0.63
C LYS A 24 14.51 11.63 0.69
N TYR A 25 13.96 10.41 0.61
CA TYR A 25 13.46 9.67 1.77
C TYR A 25 14.15 8.31 1.92
N TYR A 26 14.27 7.86 3.16
CA TYR A 26 14.84 6.56 3.51
C TYR A 26 13.92 5.83 4.47
N THR A 27 13.43 4.66 4.06
CA THR A 27 12.55 3.84 4.87
C THR A 27 13.35 3.04 5.89
N MET A 28 13.08 3.25 7.18
CA MET A 28 13.76 2.54 8.28
C MET A 28 13.05 1.25 8.76
N GLY A 29 12.00 0.83 8.04
CA GLY A 29 11.15 -0.31 8.35
C GLY A 29 10.02 0.03 9.33
N PHE A 30 9.38 -1.00 9.88
CA PHE A 30 8.31 -0.85 10.88
C PHE A 30 8.79 -0.22 12.18
N TYR A 31 7.93 0.58 12.79
CA TYR A 31 8.16 1.19 14.10
C TYR A 31 7.35 0.49 15.18
N ILE A 32 8.05 -0.25 16.05
CA ILE A 32 7.48 -0.90 17.23
C ILE A 32 7.97 -0.12 18.45
N HIS A 33 7.08 0.66 19.04
CA HIS A 33 7.43 1.64 20.06
C HIS A 33 8.10 1.02 21.31
N SER A 34 7.67 -0.18 21.71
CA SER A 34 8.21 -0.89 22.88
C SER A 34 9.63 -1.44 22.72
N ILE A 35 10.20 -1.47 21.51
CA ILE A 35 11.52 -2.06 21.27
C ILE A 35 12.60 -0.98 21.23
N GLY A 36 13.65 -1.13 22.06
CA GLY A 36 14.77 -0.19 22.15
C GLY A 36 15.46 0.12 20.82
N LYS A 37 15.51 -0.86 19.89
CA LYS A 37 15.98 -0.69 18.51
C LYS A 37 15.26 0.43 17.77
N MET A 38 13.94 0.51 17.91
CA MET A 38 13.16 1.53 17.22
C MET A 38 13.24 2.87 17.93
N ASN A 39 13.44 2.87 19.25
CA ASN A 39 13.68 4.11 19.98
C ASN A 39 14.95 4.83 19.51
N TYR A 40 16.09 4.13 19.34
CA TYR A 40 17.30 4.77 18.80
C TYR A 40 17.10 5.25 17.36
N LYS A 41 16.44 4.46 16.49
CA LYS A 41 16.14 4.87 15.11
C LYS A 41 15.26 6.11 15.06
N GLY A 42 14.33 6.24 16.00
CA GLY A 42 13.46 7.40 16.11
C GLY A 42 14.17 8.70 16.51
N LYS A 43 15.44 8.63 16.95
CA LYS A 43 16.25 9.83 17.28
C LYS A 43 16.89 10.48 16.04
N PHE A 44 16.91 9.80 14.88
CA PHE A 44 17.39 10.43 13.65
C PHE A 44 16.42 11.52 13.19
N PHE A 45 16.90 12.73 12.94
CA PHE A 45 16.03 13.86 12.58
C PHE A 45 16.25 14.36 11.14
N PRO A 46 15.16 14.62 10.36
CA PRO A 46 13.76 14.38 10.70
C PRO A 46 13.38 12.91 10.50
N SER A 47 12.47 12.42 11.34
CA SER A 47 11.85 11.09 11.21
C SER A 47 10.35 11.22 11.25
N TYR A 48 9.69 10.40 10.44
CA TYR A 48 8.24 10.39 10.29
C TYR A 48 7.71 8.97 10.46
N LEU A 49 6.50 8.85 10.99
CA LEU A 49 5.75 7.60 11.05
C LEU A 49 4.51 7.73 10.17
N ALA A 50 4.23 6.67 9.40
CA ALA A 50 2.96 6.55 8.71
C ALA A 50 1.88 6.14 9.73
N CYS A 51 0.76 6.84 9.73
CA CYS A 51 -0.39 6.47 10.53
C CYS A 51 -0.99 5.15 10.02
N PRO A 52 -1.33 4.20 10.90
CA PRO A 52 -1.85 2.89 10.49
C PRO A 52 -3.25 2.96 9.87
N GLU A 53 -4.04 4.00 10.17
CA GLU A 53 -5.40 4.18 9.61
C GLU A 53 -5.36 5.05 8.34
N SER A 54 -4.80 6.25 8.45
CA SER A 54 -4.87 7.27 7.39
C SER A 54 -3.75 7.16 6.33
N HIS A 55 -2.74 6.33 6.56
CA HIS A 55 -1.55 6.17 5.71
C HIS A 55 -0.76 7.46 5.41
N THR A 56 -1.00 8.51 6.19
CA THR A 56 -0.31 9.80 6.10
C THR A 56 0.87 9.86 7.07
N TRP A 57 1.89 10.67 6.73
CA TRP A 57 3.16 10.73 7.45
C TRP A 57 3.19 11.88 8.47
N TYR A 58 3.55 11.56 9.72
CA TYR A 58 3.62 12.53 10.82
C TYR A 58 4.99 12.53 11.51
N PRO A 59 5.47 13.68 12.00
CA PRO A 59 6.71 13.76 12.77
C PRO A 59 6.67 12.83 13.98
N ILE A 60 7.72 12.04 14.17
CA ILE A 60 7.78 11.04 15.25
C ILE A 60 7.62 11.65 16.65
N GLN A 61 8.00 12.92 16.82
CA GLN A 61 7.84 13.67 18.07
C GLN A 61 6.37 13.79 18.48
N ASN A 62 5.47 13.95 17.51
CA ASN A 62 4.04 14.07 17.76
C ASN A 62 3.40 12.69 17.99
N CYS A 63 3.97 11.64 17.40
CA CYS A 63 3.46 10.28 17.50
C CYS A 63 3.81 9.61 18.83
N ARG A 64 5.00 9.90 19.39
CA ARG A 64 5.50 9.25 20.62
C ARG A 64 4.54 9.37 21.81
N PRO A 65 4.02 10.55 22.18
CA PRO A 65 3.08 10.67 23.30
C PRO A 65 1.84 9.79 23.16
N LEU A 66 1.34 9.61 21.93
CA LEU A 66 0.19 8.75 21.65
C LEU A 66 0.53 7.26 21.81
N LEU A 67 1.76 6.89 21.50
CA LEU A 67 2.26 5.51 21.57
C LEU A 67 2.78 5.14 22.97
N ASP A 68 3.14 6.13 23.79
CA ASP A 68 3.46 5.97 25.20
C ASP A 68 2.20 5.56 26.00
N VAL A 69 1.01 6.06 25.60
CA VAL A 69 -0.27 5.75 26.24
C VAL A 69 -0.87 4.43 25.72
N ASN A 70 -0.93 4.26 24.39
CA ASN A 70 -1.54 3.08 23.77
C ASN A 70 -0.58 2.42 22.78
N LYS A 71 -0.54 1.08 22.77
CA LYS A 71 0.26 0.31 21.79
C LYS A 71 -0.14 0.61 20.33
N TYR A 72 -1.41 0.94 20.12
CA TYR A 72 -1.98 1.33 18.84
C TYR A 72 -2.69 2.67 19.00
N SER A 73 -2.34 3.64 18.16
CA SER A 73 -2.95 4.96 18.15
C SER A 73 -3.01 5.48 16.73
N ARG A 74 -4.13 6.12 16.37
CA ARG A 74 -4.21 7.00 15.20
C ARG A 74 -3.26 8.17 15.41
N LEU A 75 -2.32 8.38 14.47
CA LEU A 75 -1.26 9.40 14.59
C LEU A 75 -1.70 10.78 14.08
N TYR A 76 -2.95 10.92 13.65
CA TYR A 76 -3.56 12.13 13.10
C TYR A 76 -4.67 12.66 14.02
N PRO A 77 -4.93 13.98 14.09
CA PRO A 77 -6.06 14.50 14.86
C PRO A 77 -7.38 13.87 14.39
N PRO A 78 -8.24 13.42 15.34
CA PRO A 78 -9.44 12.65 15.01
C PRO A 78 -10.50 13.41 14.21
N HIS A 79 -10.37 14.72 14.07
CA HIS A 79 -11.38 15.62 13.51
C HIS A 79 -11.15 15.92 12.03
N ILE A 80 -10.05 15.42 11.44
CA ILE A 80 -9.74 15.66 10.04
C ILE A 80 -9.94 14.36 9.25
N PRO A 81 -10.72 14.37 8.16
CA PRO A 81 -11.03 13.17 7.41
C PRO A 81 -9.79 12.61 6.70
N ASP A 82 -9.74 11.30 6.58
CA ASP A 82 -8.64 10.61 5.92
C ASP A 82 -8.58 10.96 4.43
N VAL A 83 -7.45 11.53 4.01
CA VAL A 83 -7.22 11.93 2.62
C VAL A 83 -7.23 10.72 1.69
N GLN A 84 -6.74 9.59 2.19
CA GLN A 84 -6.62 8.34 1.44
C GLN A 84 -7.85 7.43 1.60
N SER A 85 -8.90 7.85 2.32
CA SER A 85 -10.09 7.00 2.49
C SER A 85 -10.98 7.04 1.24
N THR A 86 -11.57 5.89 0.93
CA THR A 86 -12.57 5.74 -0.15
C THR A 86 -13.98 6.15 0.27
N SER A 87 -14.20 6.49 1.54
CA SER A 87 -15.53 6.87 2.08
C SER A 87 -16.15 8.13 1.44
N LYS A 88 -15.34 8.94 0.74
CA LYS A 88 -15.83 10.11 -0.04
C LYS A 88 -16.34 9.74 -1.43
N ILE A 89 -16.08 8.52 -1.89
CA ILE A 89 -16.44 8.04 -3.23
C ILE A 89 -17.81 7.37 -3.11
N SER A 90 -18.69 7.63 -4.08
CA SER A 90 -19.99 6.97 -4.13
C SER A 90 -19.83 5.45 -4.23
N THR A 91 -20.74 4.68 -3.64
CA THR A 91 -20.68 3.21 -3.73
C THR A 91 -20.70 2.75 -5.19
N GLU A 92 -21.49 3.40 -6.05
CA GLU A 92 -21.53 3.10 -7.48
C GLU A 92 -20.17 3.29 -8.18
N ASP A 93 -19.47 4.38 -7.87
CA ASP A 93 -18.14 4.63 -8.43
C ASP A 93 -17.08 3.69 -7.85
N LEU A 94 -17.21 3.29 -6.57
CA LEU A 94 -16.33 2.28 -5.99
C LEU A 94 -16.50 0.93 -6.67
N LEU A 95 -17.74 0.48 -6.89
CA LEU A 95 -18.03 -0.78 -7.59
C LEU A 95 -17.43 -0.80 -9.01
N ARG A 96 -17.49 0.33 -9.72
CA ARG A 96 -16.89 0.44 -11.07
C ARG A 96 -15.37 0.39 -11.06
N ARG A 97 -14.74 0.90 -10.00
CA ARG A 97 -13.29 1.08 -9.94
C ARG A 97 -12.55 -0.05 -9.24
N LEU A 98 -13.21 -0.78 -8.33
CA LEU A 98 -12.64 -1.97 -7.71
C LEU A 98 -12.60 -3.11 -8.72
N ILE A 99 -11.40 -3.62 -8.98
CA ILE A 99 -11.17 -4.69 -9.95
C ILE A 99 -10.79 -5.96 -9.20
N CYS A 100 -11.58 -7.01 -9.39
CA CYS A 100 -11.26 -8.36 -8.95
C CYS A 100 -10.40 -9.07 -10.01
N ILE A 101 -9.37 -9.78 -9.55
CA ILE A 101 -8.43 -10.51 -10.42
C ILE A 101 -8.65 -12.00 -10.21
N PHE A 102 -9.21 -12.67 -11.22
CA PHE A 102 -9.42 -14.12 -11.21
C PHE A 102 -8.31 -14.81 -11.99
N LEU A 103 -7.41 -15.48 -11.28
CA LEU A 103 -6.35 -16.28 -11.90
C LEU A 103 -6.94 -17.57 -12.46
N ARG A 104 -6.83 -17.79 -13.77
CA ARG A 104 -7.15 -19.10 -14.36
C ARG A 104 -6.04 -20.07 -13.97
N THR A 105 -6.30 -20.97 -13.02
CA THR A 105 -5.37 -22.07 -12.76
C THR A 105 -5.37 -23.00 -13.95
N SER A 106 -4.27 -23.03 -14.71
CA SER A 106 -4.02 -24.16 -15.61
C SER A 106 -3.82 -25.42 -14.76
N PRO A 107 -4.40 -26.57 -15.13
CA PRO A 107 -4.16 -27.81 -14.41
C PRO A 107 -2.82 -28.37 -14.88
N THR A 108 -1.70 -27.99 -14.27
CA THR A 108 -0.43 -28.70 -14.47
C THR A 108 0.49 -28.65 -13.25
N THR A 109 0.53 -29.81 -12.56
CA THR A 109 1.74 -30.52 -12.10
C THR A 109 3.03 -29.71 -11.92
N ALA A 110 3.10 -28.83 -10.92
CA ALA A 110 4.34 -28.51 -10.19
C ALA A 110 4.02 -27.56 -9.02
N LYS A 111 4.64 -27.80 -7.85
CA LYS A 111 4.54 -26.97 -6.64
C LYS A 111 5.28 -25.64 -6.83
N THR A 112 4.75 -24.74 -7.65
CA THR A 112 5.32 -23.39 -7.81
C THR A 112 4.50 -22.40 -7.00
N SER A 113 5.17 -21.64 -6.13
CA SER A 113 4.57 -20.62 -5.27
C SER A 113 3.74 -19.60 -6.08
N VAL A 114 2.52 -19.33 -5.64
CA VAL A 114 1.60 -18.34 -6.24
C VAL A 114 2.29 -16.98 -6.40
N LEU A 115 3.08 -16.56 -5.41
CA LEU A 115 3.84 -15.30 -5.44
C LEU A 115 4.91 -15.28 -6.55
N GLN A 116 5.49 -16.43 -6.88
CA GLN A 116 6.51 -16.53 -7.91
C GLN A 116 5.88 -16.45 -9.30
N LYS A 117 4.70 -17.06 -9.50
CA LYS A 117 3.90 -16.91 -10.73
C LYS A 117 3.48 -15.45 -10.92
N LEU A 118 2.93 -14.83 -9.88
CA LEU A 118 2.48 -13.44 -9.91
C LEU A 118 3.59 -12.44 -10.25
N ARG A 119 4.79 -12.63 -9.67
CA ARG A 119 5.96 -11.83 -10.01
C ARG A 119 6.39 -12.02 -11.46
N SER A 120 6.41 -13.24 -11.98
CA SER A 120 6.76 -13.49 -13.39
C SER A 120 5.77 -12.85 -14.35
N THR A 121 4.47 -12.91 -14.04
CA THR A 121 3.40 -12.31 -14.88
C THR A 121 3.50 -10.78 -14.88
N LEU A 122 3.78 -10.14 -13.74
CA LEU A 122 3.95 -8.69 -13.66
C LEU A 122 5.22 -8.18 -14.35
N THR A 123 6.25 -9.02 -14.51
CA THR A 123 7.53 -8.63 -15.16
C THR A 123 7.57 -8.84 -16.67
N ARG A 124 6.67 -9.67 -17.23
CA ARG A 124 6.72 -10.04 -18.66
C ARG A 124 5.91 -9.06 -19.50
N LYS A 125 6.60 -8.04 -19.99
CA LYS A 125 6.05 -7.00 -20.88
C LYS A 125 6.06 -7.50 -22.33
N GLY A 126 5.16 -8.42 -22.68
CA GLY A 126 5.00 -8.91 -24.06
C GLY A 126 4.54 -10.36 -24.15
N GLU A 127 3.51 -10.57 -24.99
CA GLU A 127 2.78 -11.80 -25.30
C GLU A 127 1.64 -12.17 -24.32
N TYR A 128 0.42 -11.80 -24.73
CA TYR A 128 -0.84 -12.16 -24.09
C TYR A 128 -1.17 -13.64 -24.32
N GLN A 129 -1.15 -14.41 -23.25
CA GLN A 129 -2.19 -15.39 -22.96
C GLN A 129 -2.85 -14.87 -21.68
N GLU A 130 -4.15 -14.58 -21.71
CA GLU A 130 -4.89 -14.04 -20.56
C GLU A 130 -4.98 -15.10 -19.45
N GLU A 131 -3.93 -15.18 -18.62
CA GLU A 131 -3.86 -16.04 -17.43
C GLU A 131 -4.75 -15.51 -16.29
N ALA A 132 -5.26 -14.28 -16.38
CA ALA A 132 -6.11 -13.66 -15.38
C ALA A 132 -7.27 -12.89 -16.03
N ILE A 133 -8.48 -13.07 -15.50
CA ILE A 133 -9.65 -12.26 -15.86
C ILE A 133 -9.71 -11.11 -14.86
N LEU A 134 -9.72 -9.88 -15.38
CA LEU A 134 -9.96 -8.67 -14.60
C LEU A 134 -11.45 -8.33 -14.71
N MET A 135 -12.15 -8.24 -13.59
CA MET A 135 -13.58 -7.95 -13.56
C MET A 135 -13.88 -6.86 -12.53
N PRO A 136 -14.46 -5.71 -12.94
CA PRO A 136 -14.96 -4.72 -12.01
C PRO A 136 -16.00 -5.31 -11.05
N LEU A 137 -16.02 -4.85 -9.81
CA LEU A 137 -16.99 -5.32 -8.81
C LEU A 137 -18.43 -5.00 -9.21
N ALA A 138 -18.65 -3.93 -10.00
CA ALA A 138 -19.95 -3.62 -10.59
C ALA A 138 -20.48 -4.76 -11.49
N GLU A 139 -19.60 -5.39 -12.28
CA GLU A 139 -19.94 -6.51 -13.17
C GLU A 139 -20.09 -7.83 -12.41
N LEU A 140 -19.34 -7.99 -11.30
CA LEU A 140 -19.43 -9.16 -10.43
C LEU A 140 -20.63 -9.12 -9.49
N SER A 141 -21.09 -7.92 -9.12
CA SER A 141 -22.15 -7.71 -8.12
C SER A 141 -23.44 -8.50 -8.35
N PRO A 142 -23.93 -8.74 -9.59
CA PRO A 142 -25.14 -9.54 -9.82
C PRO A 142 -24.94 -11.04 -9.53
N PHE A 143 -23.70 -11.52 -9.52
CA PHE A 143 -23.35 -12.93 -9.35
C PHE A 143 -22.78 -13.25 -7.97
N ALA A 144 -22.51 -12.24 -7.14
CA ALA A 144 -21.94 -12.39 -5.81
C ALA A 144 -22.99 -12.13 -4.71
N SER A 145 -22.73 -12.64 -3.51
CA SER A 145 -23.56 -12.31 -2.35
C SER A 145 -23.42 -10.85 -1.97
N LYS A 146 -24.48 -10.27 -1.42
CA LYS A 146 -24.47 -8.89 -0.90
C LYS A 146 -23.37 -8.71 0.15
N ASP A 147 -23.24 -9.65 1.08
CA ASP A 147 -22.21 -9.64 2.13
C ASP A 147 -20.79 -9.61 1.56
N PHE A 148 -20.55 -10.31 0.44
CA PHE A 148 -19.25 -10.31 -0.22
C PHE A 148 -18.93 -8.94 -0.84
N VAL A 149 -19.91 -8.31 -1.49
CA VAL A 149 -19.75 -6.97 -2.06
C VAL A 149 -19.51 -5.94 -0.96
N GLU A 150 -20.25 -5.99 0.15
CA GLU A 150 -20.04 -5.13 1.32
C GLU A 150 -18.66 -5.32 1.93
N MET A 151 -18.21 -6.57 2.12
CA MET A 151 -16.87 -6.87 2.60
C MET A 151 -15.78 -6.24 1.71
N LEU A 152 -15.93 -6.31 0.39
CA LEU A 152 -14.95 -5.72 -0.54
C LEU A 152 -14.93 -4.19 -0.47
N VAL A 153 -16.07 -3.55 -0.26
CA VAL A 153 -16.16 -2.10 -0.06
C VAL A 153 -15.46 -1.72 1.26
N ASP A 154 -15.72 -2.43 2.36
CA ASP A 154 -15.07 -2.18 3.65
C ASP A 154 -13.54 -2.39 3.58
N TRP A 155 -13.10 -3.40 2.82
CA TRP A 155 -11.68 -3.64 2.57
C TRP A 155 -11.06 -2.52 1.74
N SER A 156 -11.80 -1.96 0.79
CA SER A 156 -11.33 -0.80 0.02
C SER A 156 -11.13 0.42 0.92
N ASP A 157 -12.01 0.65 1.90
CA ASP A 157 -11.86 1.71 2.90
C ASP A 157 -10.61 1.52 3.76
N SER A 158 -10.32 0.28 4.14
CA SER A 158 -9.12 -0.06 4.92
C SER A 158 -7.82 0.09 4.12
N ALA A 159 -7.85 -0.27 2.82
CA ALA A 159 -6.70 -0.14 1.93
C ALA A 159 -6.51 1.30 1.41
N GLY A 160 -7.57 2.10 1.44
CA GLY A 160 -7.60 3.46 0.92
C GLY A 160 -7.58 3.54 -0.60
N LEU A 161 -7.23 4.72 -1.15
CA LEU A 161 -7.23 4.99 -2.60
C LEU A 161 -6.34 4.03 -3.41
N ILE A 162 -5.37 3.36 -2.77
CA ILE A 162 -4.52 2.34 -3.39
C ILE A 162 -5.36 1.15 -3.90
N ALA A 163 -6.52 0.88 -3.28
CA ALA A 163 -7.47 -0.12 -3.75
C ALA A 163 -7.95 0.12 -5.19
N LEU A 164 -7.92 1.38 -5.63
CA LEU A 164 -8.44 1.83 -6.93
C LEU A 164 -7.37 1.85 -8.02
N ASP A 165 -6.10 1.63 -7.69
CA ASP A 165 -4.97 1.63 -8.64
C ASP A 165 -4.82 0.30 -9.40
N GLY A 166 -5.76 -0.65 -9.23
CA GLY A 166 -5.72 -1.97 -9.86
C GLY A 166 -4.60 -2.88 -9.35
N ARG A 167 -4.00 -2.56 -8.20
CA ARG A 167 -2.87 -3.27 -7.59
C ARG A 167 -3.25 -4.18 -6.42
N MET A 168 -4.54 -4.24 -6.06
CA MET A 168 -5.02 -5.15 -5.03
C MET A 168 -5.36 -6.51 -5.66
N LEU A 169 -4.58 -7.51 -5.29
CA LEU A 169 -4.82 -8.91 -5.63
C LEU A 169 -5.63 -9.54 -4.52
N ILE A 170 -6.87 -9.90 -4.83
CA ILE A 170 -7.71 -10.68 -3.91
C ILE A 170 -7.54 -12.14 -4.32
N ASN A 171 -6.63 -12.85 -3.65
CA ASN A 171 -6.48 -14.29 -3.83
C ASN A 171 -7.69 -14.99 -3.20
N TYR A 172 -8.72 -15.25 -4.01
CA TYR A 172 -9.75 -16.23 -3.67
C TYR A 172 -9.19 -17.62 -3.99
N VAL A 173 -8.80 -18.35 -2.97
CA VAL A 173 -8.49 -19.77 -3.06
C VAL A 173 -9.75 -20.52 -2.61
N TRP A 174 -10.39 -21.22 -3.55
CA TRP A 174 -11.34 -22.29 -3.21
C TRP A 174 -10.58 -23.54 -2.79
#